data_AF-A0A067SYM1-F1
#
_entry.id   AF-A0A067SYM1-F1
#
_cell.length_a   1.000
_cell.length_b   1.000
_cell.length_c   1.000
_cell.angle_alpha   90.00
_cell.angle_beta   90.00
_cell.angle_gamma   90.00
#
_symmetry.space_group_name_H-M   'P 1'
#
loop_
_entity.id
_entity.type
_entity.pdbx_description
1 polymer ?
#
loop_
_entity_poly.entity_id
_entity_poly.type
_entity_poly.pdbx_seq_one_letter_code
_entity_poly.pdbx_strand_id
1 'polypeptide(L)'
;MHVKPPMEPVRRQQSVTGDTQCGTLMCIQATVNGSSTTYVLSSLGKQKLGWMAMGFGNQMSNTPMVIMWINSDSSVTLSQRSAPTEAMPTVVQNPPRIAVKSLDLSIISSNKPQLAFSVATNGDTKQPIIFAYGTTVPSSFEADATLIQHLDYGTLTLDLTKQLPSSTTGTSPTTSPTAGSSDSFSFPLLPYQKLIVAHAIFCTVGFLLLLPIGALLARYLRTIVAGPTWFKGHWGVQFAIAGPTILIGVVLGIQSVNEAKALHLDDDHKRWGITIFILYFVQCGLGAFIHFVKKQNRKRRPPQNYVHAVLGLAIIGLALYQVHSGYDHEWPSTTGRDPLPAGVKIIFWVWVVLLPVSYAIGLSFLPKQYRQERAKINDDDDDRNHLHLRETAYQSVGQRS
;
A
#
# COMPACT_ATOMS: atom_id res chain seq x y z
N MET A 1 -31.56 76.02 12.91
CA MET A 1 -31.27 75.12 11.76
C MET A 1 -29.87 74.56 11.97
N HIS A 2 -29.76 73.31 12.42
CA HIS A 2 -28.48 72.62 12.59
C HIS A 2 -28.34 71.62 11.44
N VAL A 3 -27.44 71.90 10.51
CA VAL A 3 -27.18 71.06 9.35
C VAL A 3 -26.34 69.87 9.80
N LYS A 4 -26.87 68.67 9.61
CA LYS A 4 -26.19 67.39 9.88
C LYS A 4 -25.10 67.17 8.82
N PRO A 5 -23.85 66.87 9.19
CA PRO A 5 -22.80 66.61 8.20
C PRO A 5 -23.07 65.28 7.45
N PRO A 6 -22.58 65.13 6.21
CA PRO A 6 -22.83 63.94 5.40
C PRO A 6 -22.10 62.73 6.01
N MET A 7 -22.80 61.58 6.07
CA MET A 7 -22.19 60.31 6.44
C MET A 7 -21.17 59.90 5.38
N GLU A 8 -19.94 59.70 5.82
CA GLU A 8 -18.88 59.04 5.07
C GLU A 8 -19.31 57.58 4.77
N PRO A 9 -19.09 57.05 3.55
CA PRO A 9 -19.47 55.69 3.22
C PRO A 9 -18.60 54.70 4.02
N VAL A 10 -19.26 53.89 4.85
CA VAL A 10 -18.63 52.73 5.51
C VAL A 10 -18.05 51.82 4.43
N ARG A 11 -16.73 51.83 4.28
CA ARG A 11 -15.99 50.90 3.42
C ARG A 11 -16.25 49.49 3.97
N ARG A 12 -17.08 48.68 3.28
CA ARG A 12 -17.22 47.25 3.60
C ARG A 12 -15.83 46.64 3.58
N GLN A 13 -15.29 46.27 4.75
CA GLN A 13 -14.13 45.40 4.82
C GLN A 13 -14.54 44.08 4.14
N GLN A 14 -13.92 43.74 3.01
CA GLN A 14 -14.12 42.44 2.39
C GLN A 14 -13.65 41.40 3.41
N SER A 15 -14.56 40.56 3.89
CA SER A 15 -14.23 39.45 4.76
C SER A 15 -13.29 38.51 4.00
N VAL A 16 -12.03 38.44 4.45
CA VAL A 16 -11.03 37.54 3.87
C VAL A 16 -11.36 36.12 4.32
N THR A 17 -11.44 35.20 3.38
CA THR A 17 -11.75 33.79 3.66
C THR A 17 -10.58 32.89 3.29
N GLY A 18 -10.51 31.69 3.86
CA GLY A 18 -9.44 30.76 3.60
C GLY A 18 -9.23 29.77 4.73
N ASP A 19 -8.30 28.84 4.51
CA ASP A 19 -8.01 27.76 5.44
C ASP A 19 -6.51 27.55 5.55
N THR A 20 -6.10 26.85 6.60
CA THR A 20 -4.73 26.37 6.74
C THR A 20 -4.77 24.87 7.01
N GLN A 21 -4.01 24.12 6.22
CA GLN A 21 -3.87 22.69 6.38
C GLN A 21 -2.38 22.32 6.45
N CYS A 22 -2.04 21.30 7.22
CA CYS A 22 -0.67 20.92 7.49
C CYS A 22 -0.43 19.44 7.19
N GLY A 23 0.70 19.18 6.54
CA GLY A 23 1.34 17.87 6.52
C GLY A 23 2.35 17.73 7.66
N THR A 24 3.33 16.83 7.49
CA THR A 24 4.31 16.52 8.53
C THR A 24 5.40 17.58 8.64
N LEU A 25 5.89 18.07 7.49
CA LEU A 25 7.02 19.01 7.38
C LEU A 25 6.62 20.43 6.94
N MET A 26 5.42 20.62 6.42
CA MET A 26 4.94 21.93 5.95
C MET A 26 3.45 22.15 6.16
N CYS A 27 3.04 23.41 6.16
CA CYS A 27 1.65 23.83 6.09
C CYS A 27 1.42 24.66 4.83
N ILE A 28 0.19 24.63 4.35
CA ILE A 28 -0.30 25.46 3.25
C ILE A 28 -1.47 26.26 3.77
N GLN A 29 -1.31 27.58 3.78
CA GLN A 29 -2.40 28.52 4.04
C GLN A 29 -2.91 29.05 2.71
N ALA A 30 -4.23 29.08 2.55
CA ALA A 30 -4.90 29.77 1.46
C ALA A 30 -5.66 30.98 1.97
N THR A 31 -5.68 32.05 1.19
CA THR A 31 -6.34 33.31 1.52
C THR A 31 -6.97 33.87 0.25
N VAL A 32 -8.30 33.88 0.22
CA VAL A 32 -9.11 34.41 -0.88
C VAL A 32 -9.35 35.90 -0.63
N ASN A 33 -8.92 36.71 -1.58
CA ASN A 33 -9.13 38.15 -1.58
C ASN A 33 -9.64 38.60 -2.96
N GLY A 34 -10.97 38.75 -3.06
CA GLY A 34 -11.64 39.12 -4.31
C GLY A 34 -11.39 38.10 -5.43
N SER A 35 -10.68 38.52 -6.48
CA SER A 35 -10.36 37.71 -7.66
C SER A 35 -9.05 36.91 -7.57
N SER A 36 -8.35 36.99 -6.43
CA SER A 36 -7.06 36.31 -6.23
C SER A 36 -7.07 35.44 -4.99
N THR A 37 -6.51 34.24 -5.11
CA THR A 37 -6.19 33.37 -3.97
C THR A 37 -4.69 33.37 -3.78
N THR A 38 -4.25 33.77 -2.59
CA THR A 38 -2.86 33.69 -2.16
C THR A 38 -2.63 32.40 -1.40
N TYR A 39 -1.55 31.71 -1.70
CA TYR A 39 -1.09 30.52 -1.01
C TYR A 39 0.26 30.78 -0.36
N VAL A 40 0.41 30.38 0.91
CA VAL A 40 1.66 30.48 1.67
C VAL A 40 2.10 29.09 2.08
N LEU A 41 3.24 28.65 1.55
CA LEU A 41 3.87 27.36 1.84
C LEU A 41 4.87 27.60 2.97
N SER A 42 4.59 27.04 4.14
CA SER A 42 5.35 27.28 5.37
C SER A 42 6.08 26.02 5.81
N SER A 43 7.40 26.08 5.96
CA SER A 43 8.15 24.99 6.58
C SER A 43 7.91 24.96 8.09
N LEU A 44 7.77 23.77 8.66
CA LEU A 44 7.69 23.57 10.10
C LEU A 44 9.06 23.55 10.80
N GLY A 45 10.16 23.63 10.04
CA GLY A 45 11.54 23.66 10.58
C GLY A 45 12.03 22.33 11.14
N LYS A 46 11.31 21.23 10.88
CA LYS A 46 11.68 19.87 11.32
C LYS A 46 12.77 19.22 10.45
N GLN A 47 12.95 19.73 9.23
CA GLN A 47 13.94 19.28 8.25
C GLN A 47 14.50 20.50 7.51
N LYS A 48 15.67 20.35 6.87
CA LYS A 48 16.25 21.39 6.01
C LYS A 48 15.35 21.62 4.80
N LEU A 49 15.03 22.87 4.48
CA LEU A 49 14.29 23.21 3.26
C LEU A 49 15.22 23.15 2.04
N GLY A 50 14.81 22.36 1.05
CA GLY A 50 15.29 22.43 -0.33
C GLY A 50 14.27 23.13 -1.23
N TRP A 51 13.06 22.59 -1.30
CA TRP A 51 11.95 23.14 -2.08
C TRP A 51 10.60 22.72 -1.48
N MET A 52 9.55 23.49 -1.73
CA MET A 52 8.17 23.15 -1.37
C MET A 52 7.28 23.23 -2.61
N ALA A 53 6.27 22.36 -2.69
CA ALA A 53 5.33 22.35 -3.79
C ALA A 53 3.89 22.23 -3.32
N MET A 54 3.01 22.76 -4.16
CA MET A 54 1.56 22.65 -4.05
C MET A 54 0.99 22.34 -5.42
N GLY A 55 0.20 21.27 -5.53
CA GLY A 55 -0.55 20.93 -6.74
C GLY A 55 -2.05 21.10 -6.56
N PHE A 56 -2.76 21.51 -7.61
CA PHE A 56 -4.21 21.73 -7.61
C PHE A 56 -4.96 20.45 -8.03
N GLY A 57 -5.05 19.48 -7.14
CA GLY A 57 -5.67 18.18 -7.42
C GLY A 57 -5.51 17.18 -6.26
N ASN A 58 -5.89 15.92 -6.50
CA ASN A 58 -5.83 14.84 -5.51
C ASN A 58 -4.75 13.77 -5.79
N GLN A 59 -3.95 13.96 -6.84
CA GLN A 59 -2.93 13.03 -7.30
C GLN A 59 -1.81 13.78 -8.02
N MET A 60 -0.64 13.19 -8.18
CA MET A 60 0.48 13.84 -8.87
C MET A 60 0.28 13.89 -10.40
N SER A 61 -0.20 12.79 -10.98
CA SER A 61 -0.37 12.69 -12.42
C SER A 61 -1.42 13.67 -12.94
N ASN A 62 -1.06 14.42 -13.98
CA ASN A 62 -1.85 15.44 -14.66
C ASN A 62 -2.34 16.59 -13.76
N THR A 63 -1.71 16.81 -12.61
CA THR A 63 -2.03 17.91 -11.70
C THR A 63 -1.10 19.11 -11.93
N PRO A 64 -1.64 20.29 -12.27
CA PRO A 64 -0.86 21.52 -12.29
C PRO A 64 -0.32 21.82 -10.89
N MET A 65 0.98 22.10 -10.79
CA MET A 65 1.65 22.37 -9.53
C MET A 65 2.54 23.59 -9.59
N VAL A 66 2.66 24.26 -8.45
CA VAL A 66 3.56 25.37 -8.21
C VAL A 66 4.63 24.86 -7.24
N ILE A 67 5.89 24.96 -7.66
CA ILE A 67 7.07 24.53 -6.92
C ILE A 67 7.92 25.77 -6.67
N MET A 68 8.33 25.97 -5.43
CA MET A 68 9.13 27.13 -5.03
C MET A 68 10.33 26.72 -4.19
N TRP A 69 11.43 27.45 -4.35
CA TRP A 69 12.64 27.28 -3.57
C TRP A 69 13.41 28.58 -3.43
N ILE A 70 14.30 28.62 -2.43
CA ILE A 70 15.20 29.73 -2.15
C ILE A 70 16.56 29.37 -2.76
N ASN A 71 17.07 30.25 -3.62
CA ASN A 71 18.36 30.11 -4.28
C ASN A 71 19.51 30.50 -3.34
N SER A 72 20.74 30.19 -3.74
CA SER A 72 21.94 30.52 -2.96
C SER A 72 22.18 32.04 -2.81
N ASP A 73 21.65 32.85 -3.73
CA ASP A 73 21.67 34.32 -3.67
C ASP A 73 20.50 34.92 -2.89
N SER A 74 19.72 34.08 -2.19
CA SER A 74 18.48 34.44 -1.47
C SER A 74 17.31 34.89 -2.37
N SER A 75 17.44 34.80 -3.70
CA SER A 75 16.29 34.96 -4.59
C SER A 75 15.34 33.77 -4.48
N VAL A 76 14.07 33.96 -4.86
CA VAL A 76 13.06 32.90 -4.86
C VAL A 76 12.70 32.52 -6.28
N THR A 77 12.85 31.24 -6.61
CA THR A 77 12.34 30.68 -7.87
C THR A 77 10.92 30.16 -7.66
N LEU A 78 10.06 30.41 -8.65
CA LEU A 78 8.75 29.81 -8.79
C LEU A 78 8.71 29.08 -10.12
N SER A 79 8.26 27.84 -10.08
CA SER A 79 8.12 26.98 -11.24
C SER A 79 6.72 26.40 -11.30
N GLN A 80 6.03 26.61 -12.42
CA GLN A 80 4.76 25.95 -12.69
C GLN A 80 5.01 24.70 -13.53
N ARG A 81 4.66 23.53 -12.99
CA ARG A 81 4.94 22.23 -13.60
C ARG A 81 3.71 21.34 -13.65
N SER A 82 3.83 20.24 -14.37
CA SER A 82 2.90 19.11 -14.35
C SER A 82 3.69 17.82 -14.64
N ALA A 83 3.19 16.68 -14.17
CA ALA A 83 3.78 15.37 -14.46
C ALA A 83 2.73 14.47 -15.11
N PRO A 84 3.07 13.68 -16.15
CA PRO A 84 2.13 12.72 -16.73
C PRO A 84 1.83 11.53 -15.81
N THR A 85 2.73 11.25 -14.86
CA THR A 85 2.74 10.13 -13.89
C THR A 85 3.43 10.59 -12.60
N GLU A 86 3.74 9.68 -11.68
CA GLU A 86 4.56 9.88 -10.48
C GLU A 86 6.07 10.01 -10.80
N ALA A 87 6.39 10.81 -11.81
CA ALA A 87 7.76 11.11 -12.25
C ALA A 87 8.08 12.61 -12.07
N MET A 88 9.35 12.99 -12.20
CA MET A 88 9.76 14.40 -12.07
C MET A 88 8.91 15.30 -12.99
N PRO A 89 8.21 16.30 -12.44
CA PRO A 89 7.34 17.17 -13.21
C PRO A 89 8.15 18.11 -14.11
N THR A 90 7.60 18.45 -15.26
CA THR A 90 8.20 19.36 -16.26
C THR A 90 7.45 20.68 -16.34
N VAL A 91 8.15 21.74 -16.75
CA VAL A 91 7.57 23.10 -16.81
C VAL A 91 6.42 23.16 -17.80
N VAL A 92 5.32 23.78 -17.37
CA VAL A 92 4.16 24.06 -18.23
C VAL A 92 4.32 25.47 -18.78
N GLN A 93 4.54 25.60 -20.09
CA GLN A 93 4.77 26.89 -20.75
C GLN A 93 3.56 27.83 -20.68
N ASN A 94 2.34 27.29 -20.78
CA ASN A 94 1.10 28.07 -20.77
C ASN A 94 0.11 27.48 -19.75
N PRO A 95 0.32 27.71 -18.44
CA PRO A 95 -0.56 27.16 -17.42
C PRO A 95 -1.92 27.85 -17.45
N PRO A 96 -3.05 27.11 -17.29
CA PRO A 96 -4.39 27.70 -17.31
C PRO A 96 -4.64 28.78 -16.24
N ARG A 97 -3.93 28.68 -15.11
CA ARG A 97 -3.86 29.72 -14.08
C ARG A 97 -2.39 30.05 -13.84
N ILE A 98 -2.02 31.31 -14.10
CA ILE A 98 -0.65 31.79 -13.88
C ILE A 98 -0.45 32.06 -12.39
N ALA A 99 0.63 31.52 -11.84
CA ALA A 99 1.05 31.74 -10.47
C ALA A 99 2.09 32.88 -10.44
N VAL A 100 1.85 33.85 -9.56
CA VAL A 100 2.70 35.04 -9.40
C VAL A 100 3.34 34.99 -8.02
N LYS A 101 4.67 35.17 -7.95
CA LYS A 101 5.41 35.21 -6.69
C LYS A 101 4.96 36.39 -5.83
N SER A 102 4.77 36.17 -4.53
CA SER A 102 4.44 37.19 -3.54
C SER A 102 5.60 37.36 -2.56
N LEU A 103 6.59 38.18 -2.92
CA LEU A 103 7.79 38.36 -2.12
C LEU A 103 7.51 39.02 -0.76
N ASP A 104 6.56 39.96 -0.71
CA ASP A 104 6.18 40.66 0.54
C ASP A 104 5.57 39.73 1.60
N LEU A 105 5.10 38.55 1.18
CA LEU A 105 4.53 37.52 2.04
C LEU A 105 5.47 36.31 2.21
N SER A 106 6.66 36.36 1.62
CA SER A 106 7.67 35.31 1.73
C SER A 106 8.69 35.67 2.81
N ILE A 107 9.01 34.71 3.67
CA ILE A 107 10.02 34.83 4.73
C ILE A 107 11.15 33.86 4.41
N ILE A 108 12.26 34.37 3.86
CA ILE A 108 13.37 33.54 3.37
C ILE A 108 14.48 33.32 4.40
N SER A 109 14.71 34.29 5.28
CA SER A 109 15.77 34.28 6.30
C SER A 109 15.22 33.83 7.66
N SER A 110 14.72 32.60 7.74
CA SER A 110 14.10 32.02 8.93
C SER A 110 14.46 30.54 9.07
N ASN A 111 14.40 29.99 10.29
CA ASN A 111 14.46 28.54 10.53
C ASN A 111 13.16 27.81 10.10
N LYS A 112 12.11 28.59 9.80
CA LYS A 112 10.82 28.16 9.29
C LYS A 112 10.45 29.04 8.10
N PRO A 113 11.14 28.91 6.96
CA PRO A 113 10.91 29.74 5.80
C PRO A 113 9.49 29.61 5.25
N GLN A 114 8.98 30.70 4.70
CA GLN A 114 7.66 30.81 4.07
C GLN A 114 7.81 31.30 2.63
N LEU A 115 7.15 30.64 1.69
CA LEU A 115 7.17 31.00 0.27
C LEU A 115 5.73 31.20 -0.19
N ALA A 116 5.44 32.38 -0.73
CA ALA A 116 4.09 32.77 -1.08
C ALA A 116 3.93 33.05 -2.57
N PHE A 117 2.78 32.67 -3.12
CA PHE A 117 2.37 32.99 -4.47
C PHE A 117 0.86 33.23 -4.55
N SER A 118 0.40 33.88 -5.60
CA SER A 118 -1.01 34.09 -5.87
C SER A 118 -1.41 33.53 -7.23
N VAL A 119 -2.67 33.11 -7.35
CA VAL A 119 -3.31 32.70 -8.61
C VAL A 119 -4.70 33.31 -8.68
N ALA A 120 -5.27 33.40 -9.88
CA ALA A 120 -6.66 33.79 -10.05
C ALA A 120 -7.61 32.80 -9.35
N THR A 121 -8.63 33.33 -8.67
CA THR A 121 -9.73 32.50 -8.14
C THR A 121 -10.48 31.82 -9.28
N ASN A 122 -10.97 30.61 -9.05
CA ASN A 122 -11.80 29.85 -9.98
C ASN A 122 -13.21 29.58 -9.45
N GLY A 123 -13.60 30.22 -8.34
CA GLY A 123 -14.90 30.04 -7.69
C GLY A 123 -15.02 28.80 -6.80
N ASP A 124 -13.94 28.02 -6.65
CA ASP A 124 -13.96 26.85 -5.76
C ASP A 124 -14.18 27.28 -4.30
N THR A 125 -15.07 26.57 -3.61
CA THR A 125 -15.28 26.71 -2.16
C THR A 125 -14.43 25.73 -1.37
N LYS A 126 -14.05 24.60 -1.98
CA LYS A 126 -13.10 23.64 -1.47
C LYS A 126 -12.04 23.36 -2.51
N GLN A 127 -10.78 23.53 -2.17
CA GLN A 127 -9.66 23.29 -3.06
C GLN A 127 -8.93 22.00 -2.62
N PRO A 128 -9.12 20.87 -3.33
CA PRO A 128 -8.27 19.71 -3.16
C PRO A 128 -6.86 20.04 -3.63
N ILE A 129 -5.86 19.61 -2.86
CA ILE A 129 -4.46 19.89 -3.14
C ILE A 129 -3.60 18.67 -2.85
N ILE A 130 -2.47 18.59 -3.56
CA ILE A 130 -1.33 17.79 -3.16
C ILE A 130 -0.22 18.70 -2.66
N PHE A 131 0.61 18.22 -1.74
CA PHE A 131 1.79 18.94 -1.28
C PHE A 131 3.03 18.05 -1.37
N ALA A 132 4.20 18.68 -1.48
CA ALA A 132 5.47 17.98 -1.38
C ALA A 132 6.56 18.89 -0.80
N TYR A 133 7.49 18.27 -0.07
CA TYR A 133 8.61 18.93 0.61
C TYR A 133 9.92 18.21 0.28
N GLY A 134 10.82 18.91 -0.41
CA GLY A 134 12.17 18.43 -0.71
C GLY A 134 13.22 19.07 0.21
N THR A 135 14.28 18.32 0.51
CA THR A 135 15.38 18.76 1.39
C THR A 135 16.64 19.21 0.65
N THR A 136 16.68 18.98 -0.67
CA THR A 136 17.80 19.37 -1.54
C THR A 136 17.42 20.59 -2.35
N VAL A 137 18.18 21.67 -2.23
CA VAL A 137 17.99 22.88 -3.05
C VAL A 137 18.34 22.53 -4.50
N PRO A 138 17.50 22.86 -5.48
CA PRO A 138 17.81 22.65 -6.90
C PRO A 138 19.13 23.34 -7.31
N SER A 139 19.84 22.74 -8.26
CA SER A 139 21.21 23.16 -8.61
C SER A 139 21.31 24.45 -9.42
N SER A 140 20.19 24.95 -9.94
CA SER A 140 20.12 26.20 -10.72
C SER A 140 18.91 27.04 -10.31
N PHE A 141 18.90 28.29 -10.76
CA PHE A 141 17.85 29.25 -10.43
C PHE A 141 16.67 29.17 -11.42
N GLU A 142 16.80 28.36 -12.47
CA GLU A 142 15.84 28.25 -13.56
C GLU A 142 14.58 27.49 -13.17
N ALA A 143 13.45 27.87 -13.76
CA ALA A 143 12.18 27.24 -13.47
C ALA A 143 12.15 25.75 -13.84
N ASP A 144 13.02 25.26 -14.72
CA ASP A 144 13.11 23.86 -15.15
C ASP A 144 14.17 23.04 -14.40
N ALA A 145 14.82 23.60 -13.37
CA ALA A 145 15.84 22.93 -12.58
C ALA A 145 15.46 21.50 -12.14
N THR A 146 16.43 20.59 -12.17
CA THR A 146 16.22 19.20 -11.71
C THR A 146 15.88 19.16 -10.22
N LEU A 147 14.83 18.43 -9.88
CA LEU A 147 14.39 18.21 -8.51
C LEU A 147 14.77 16.80 -8.07
N ILE A 148 15.37 16.69 -6.88
CA ILE A 148 15.44 15.41 -6.18
C ILE A 148 14.09 15.11 -5.56
N GLN A 149 13.69 13.84 -5.55
CA GLN A 149 12.43 13.37 -5.00
C GLN A 149 12.20 13.92 -3.58
N HIS A 150 10.98 14.39 -3.34
CA HIS A 150 10.57 14.94 -2.05
C HIS A 150 10.68 13.91 -0.92
N LEU A 151 10.92 14.40 0.30
CA LEU A 151 10.95 13.60 1.53
C LEU A 151 9.55 13.42 2.16
N ASP A 152 8.71 14.44 2.07
CA ASP A 152 7.34 14.43 2.60
C ASP A 152 6.37 14.87 1.50
N TYR A 153 5.21 14.24 1.45
CA TYR A 153 4.19 14.50 0.44
C TYR A 153 2.83 13.96 0.90
N GLY A 154 1.76 14.45 0.30
CA GLY A 154 0.43 13.96 0.60
C GLY A 154 -0.66 14.80 -0.04
N THR A 155 -1.89 14.55 0.37
CA THR A 155 -3.08 15.25 -0.12
C THR A 155 -3.78 15.99 1.02
N LEU A 156 -4.24 17.21 0.77
CA LEU A 156 -5.01 18.03 1.70
C LEU A 156 -6.25 18.61 0.99
N THR A 157 -7.17 19.20 1.74
CA THR A 157 -8.28 19.97 1.17
C THR A 157 -8.46 21.25 1.96
N LEU A 158 -8.38 22.39 1.28
CA LEU A 158 -8.56 23.71 1.87
C LEU A 158 -10.02 24.14 1.73
N ASP A 159 -10.65 24.57 2.82
CA ASP A 159 -11.97 25.20 2.78
C ASP A 159 -11.85 26.72 2.57
N LEU A 160 -12.05 27.16 1.34
CA LEU A 160 -11.86 28.56 0.93
C LEU A 160 -12.97 29.50 1.44
N THR A 161 -13.97 28.98 2.16
CA THR A 161 -15.11 29.76 2.68
C THR A 161 -14.99 30.14 4.15
N LYS A 162 -14.09 29.51 4.90
CA LYS A 162 -13.86 29.80 6.32
C LYS A 162 -13.42 31.25 6.51
N GLN A 163 -14.02 31.97 7.46
CA GLN A 163 -13.59 33.33 7.77
C GLN A 163 -12.23 33.30 8.46
N LEU A 164 -11.24 34.01 7.92
CA LEU A 164 -9.97 34.23 8.59
C LEU A 164 -10.12 35.43 9.54
N PRO A 165 -9.59 35.37 10.77
CA PRO A 165 -9.65 36.49 11.68
C PRO A 165 -8.92 37.70 11.08
N SER A 166 -9.62 38.82 10.94
CA SER A 166 -9.05 40.09 10.46
C SER A 166 -7.96 40.56 11.42
N SER A 167 -6.70 40.45 11.00
CA SER A 167 -5.56 40.96 11.76
C SER A 167 -5.58 42.49 11.81
N THR A 168 -6.10 43.05 12.89
CA THR A 168 -5.81 44.42 13.32
C THR A 168 -4.56 44.37 14.21
N THR A 169 -3.48 44.98 13.72
CA THR A 169 -2.32 45.50 14.47
C THR A 169 -1.90 44.79 15.77
N GLY A 170 -0.77 44.06 15.67
CA GLY A 170 0.31 44.13 16.66
C GLY A 170 0.02 43.71 18.10
N THR A 171 -0.11 42.41 18.37
CA THR A 171 0.46 41.79 19.57
C THR A 171 0.64 40.30 19.29
N SER A 172 1.84 39.76 19.54
CA SER A 172 2.12 38.33 19.43
C SER A 172 1.10 37.51 20.22
N PRO A 173 0.40 36.53 19.61
CA PRO A 173 -0.38 35.58 20.38
C PRO A 173 0.60 34.56 20.98
N THR A 174 1.01 34.83 22.22
CA THR A 174 1.53 33.79 23.11
C THR A 174 0.33 33.02 23.64
N THR A 175 -0.23 32.15 22.81
CA THR A 175 -1.22 31.17 23.25
C THR A 175 -0.75 29.81 22.80
N SER A 176 -0.14 29.11 23.75
CA SER A 176 0.03 27.66 23.74
C SER A 176 -1.27 27.01 23.24
N PRO A 177 -1.22 26.08 22.28
CA PRO A 177 -2.42 25.36 21.90
C PRO A 177 -2.77 24.46 23.10
N THR A 178 -3.84 24.84 23.80
CA THR A 178 -4.55 23.91 24.68
C THR A 178 -4.94 22.71 23.81
N ALA A 179 -4.52 21.53 24.25
CA ALA A 179 -4.81 20.25 23.61
C ALA A 179 -6.32 20.04 23.49
N GLY A 180 -6.87 20.53 22.39
CA GLY A 180 -8.19 20.14 21.90
C GLY A 180 -8.05 18.76 21.27
N SER A 181 -8.84 17.82 21.79
CA SER A 181 -9.05 16.45 21.34
C SER A 181 -8.70 16.21 19.87
N SER A 182 -7.78 15.27 19.65
CA SER A 182 -7.51 14.60 18.39
C SER A 182 -8.77 13.90 17.88
N ASP A 183 -9.66 14.66 17.25
CA ASP A 183 -10.75 14.11 16.47
C ASP A 183 -10.14 13.70 15.12
N SER A 184 -9.87 12.41 14.98
CA SER A 184 -9.31 11.81 13.78
C SER A 184 -10.31 11.93 12.64
N PHE A 185 -10.19 12.98 11.82
CA PHE A 185 -10.96 13.13 10.59
C PHE A 185 -10.64 11.97 9.64
N SER A 186 -11.53 10.97 9.56
CA SER A 186 -11.39 9.83 8.66
C SER A 186 -11.77 10.24 7.23
N PHE A 187 -10.78 10.54 6.39
CA PHE A 187 -11.01 10.82 4.97
C PHE A 187 -11.49 9.56 4.22
N PRO A 188 -12.57 9.65 3.42
CA PRO A 188 -13.05 8.51 2.64
C PRO A 188 -11.99 8.02 1.65
N LEU A 189 -11.94 6.71 1.41
CA LEU A 189 -10.99 6.10 0.48
C LEU A 189 -11.28 6.54 -0.98
N LEU A 190 -10.23 6.88 -1.73
CA LEU A 190 -10.31 7.06 -3.19
C LEU A 190 -10.64 5.73 -3.89
N PRO A 191 -11.20 5.73 -5.12
CA PRO A 191 -11.54 4.49 -5.83
C PRO A 191 -10.40 3.47 -5.92
N TYR A 192 -9.20 3.89 -6.35
CA TYR A 192 -8.04 2.99 -6.40
C TYR A 192 -7.57 2.55 -4.99
N GLN A 193 -7.70 3.40 -3.97
CA GLN A 193 -7.37 3.04 -2.58
C GLN A 193 -8.33 1.98 -2.03
N LYS A 194 -9.61 1.99 -2.42
CA LYS A 194 -10.55 0.90 -2.09
C LYS A 194 -10.10 -0.43 -2.71
N LEU A 195 -9.57 -0.39 -3.93
CA LEU A 195 -9.00 -1.58 -4.59
C LEU A 195 -7.74 -2.07 -3.88
N ILE A 196 -6.85 -1.17 -3.43
CA ILE A 196 -5.67 -1.51 -2.61
C ILE A 196 -6.10 -2.19 -1.31
N VAL A 197 -7.08 -1.64 -0.60
CA VAL A 197 -7.61 -2.25 0.63
C VAL A 197 -8.20 -3.63 0.36
N ALA A 198 -9.00 -3.79 -0.70
CA ALA A 198 -9.58 -5.07 -1.05
C ALA A 198 -8.49 -6.08 -1.46
N HIS A 199 -7.51 -5.68 -2.28
CA HIS A 199 -6.32 -6.48 -2.60
C HIS A 199 -5.62 -6.96 -1.32
N ALA A 200 -5.32 -6.05 -0.38
CA ALA A 200 -4.65 -6.39 0.87
C ALA A 200 -5.44 -7.41 1.70
N ILE A 201 -6.77 -7.26 1.80
CA ILE A 201 -7.64 -8.20 2.52
C ILE A 201 -7.61 -9.57 1.85
N PHE A 202 -7.89 -9.66 0.55
CA PHE A 202 -7.96 -10.94 -0.17
C PHE A 202 -6.59 -11.64 -0.21
N CYS A 203 -5.50 -10.92 -0.46
CA CYS A 203 -4.16 -11.49 -0.44
C CYS A 203 -3.72 -11.91 0.96
N THR A 204 -4.07 -11.17 2.01
CA THR A 204 -3.79 -11.60 3.39
C THR A 204 -4.58 -12.85 3.74
N VAL A 205 -5.88 -12.90 3.46
CA VAL A 205 -6.69 -14.10 3.73
C VAL A 205 -6.17 -15.29 2.93
N GLY A 206 -5.89 -15.11 1.64
CA GLY A 206 -5.36 -16.17 0.77
C GLY A 206 -3.99 -16.67 1.21
N PHE A 207 -2.99 -15.80 1.16
CA PHE A 207 -1.59 -16.17 1.39
C PHE A 207 -1.22 -16.35 2.85
N LEU A 208 -1.72 -15.49 3.76
CA LEU A 208 -1.31 -15.50 5.17
C LEU A 208 -2.12 -16.47 6.02
N LEU A 209 -3.38 -16.74 5.66
CA LEU A 209 -4.27 -17.60 6.45
C LEU A 209 -4.54 -18.95 5.75
N LEU A 210 -5.12 -18.92 4.56
CA LEU A 210 -5.58 -20.15 3.91
C LEU A 210 -4.42 -21.07 3.50
N LEU A 211 -3.33 -20.54 2.93
CA LEU A 211 -2.19 -21.38 2.55
C LEU A 211 -1.54 -22.10 3.73
N PRO A 212 -1.22 -21.43 4.86
CA PRO A 212 -0.69 -22.09 6.04
C PRO A 212 -1.68 -23.05 6.69
N ILE A 213 -2.97 -22.70 6.77
CA ILE A 213 -4.02 -23.59 7.30
C ILE A 213 -4.08 -24.87 6.46
N GLY A 214 -4.09 -24.77 5.13
CA GLY A 214 -4.10 -25.93 4.24
C GLY A 214 -2.85 -26.81 4.42
N ALA A 215 -1.69 -26.20 4.65
CA ALA A 215 -0.44 -26.92 4.92
C ALA A 215 -0.45 -27.65 6.27
N LEU A 216 -0.91 -26.98 7.33
CA LEU A 216 -1.05 -27.56 8.68
C LEU A 216 -2.11 -28.67 8.69
N LEU A 217 -3.26 -28.45 8.05
CA LEU A 217 -4.31 -29.47 7.89
C LEU A 217 -3.72 -30.75 7.29
N ALA A 218 -2.98 -30.65 6.20
CA ALA A 218 -2.32 -31.80 5.60
C ALA A 218 -1.28 -32.46 6.52
N ARG A 219 -0.60 -31.67 7.36
CA ARG A 219 0.44 -32.15 8.27
C ARG A 219 -0.14 -32.97 9.42
N TYR A 220 -1.17 -32.44 10.08
CA TYR A 220 -1.82 -33.13 11.21
C TYR A 220 -2.72 -34.27 10.75
N LEU A 221 -3.61 -34.04 9.78
CA LEU A 221 -4.58 -35.07 9.38
C LEU A 221 -3.94 -36.31 8.75
N ARG A 222 -2.76 -36.18 8.13
CA ARG A 222 -2.03 -37.34 7.58
C ARG A 222 -1.62 -38.35 8.67
N THR A 223 -1.52 -37.92 9.93
CA THR A 223 -1.13 -38.77 11.06
C THR A 223 -2.34 -39.19 11.90
N ILE A 224 -3.34 -38.31 12.03
CA ILE A 224 -4.48 -38.48 12.95
C ILE A 224 -5.62 -39.25 12.28
N VAL A 225 -5.90 -38.98 11.01
CA VAL A 225 -7.08 -39.53 10.30
C VAL A 225 -6.61 -40.52 9.23
N ALA A 226 -7.18 -41.73 9.27
CA ALA A 226 -6.90 -42.75 8.26
C ALA A 226 -7.50 -42.37 6.89
N GLY A 227 -6.85 -42.82 5.81
CA GLY A 227 -7.36 -42.67 4.45
C GLY A 227 -7.07 -41.31 3.78
N PRO A 228 -7.79 -40.98 2.70
CA PRO A 228 -7.48 -39.84 1.83
C PRO A 228 -8.01 -38.49 2.32
N THR A 229 -8.60 -38.41 3.52
CA THR A 229 -9.24 -37.20 4.05
C THR A 229 -8.29 -36.02 4.13
N TRP A 230 -7.04 -36.25 4.54
CA TRP A 230 -6.01 -35.20 4.59
C TRP A 230 -5.79 -34.56 3.22
N PHE A 231 -5.85 -35.35 2.14
CA PHE A 231 -5.62 -34.87 0.77
C PHE A 231 -6.83 -34.08 0.28
N LYS A 232 -8.05 -34.60 0.48
CA LYS A 232 -9.28 -33.90 0.11
C LYS A 232 -9.38 -32.53 0.80
N GLY A 233 -9.10 -32.48 2.11
CA GLY A 233 -9.08 -31.22 2.85
C GLY A 233 -7.97 -30.28 2.40
N HIS A 234 -6.75 -30.79 2.17
CA HIS A 234 -5.63 -29.99 1.69
C HIS A 234 -5.91 -29.37 0.32
N TRP A 235 -6.28 -30.20 -0.66
CA TRP A 235 -6.61 -29.72 -2.00
C TRP A 235 -7.82 -28.78 -1.99
N GLY A 236 -8.85 -29.08 -1.19
CA GLY A 236 -10.02 -28.20 -1.05
C GLY A 236 -9.65 -26.81 -0.53
N VAL A 237 -8.90 -26.74 0.58
CA VAL A 237 -8.46 -25.45 1.14
C VAL A 237 -7.52 -24.71 0.19
N GLN A 238 -6.52 -25.40 -0.36
CA GLN A 238 -5.52 -24.74 -1.20
C GLN A 238 -6.11 -24.29 -2.54
N PHE A 239 -6.73 -25.20 -3.28
CA PHE A 239 -7.14 -24.89 -4.66
C PHE A 239 -8.54 -24.29 -4.73
N ALA A 240 -9.52 -24.93 -4.08
CA ALA A 240 -10.93 -24.54 -4.25
C ALA A 240 -11.31 -23.27 -3.46
N ILE A 241 -10.63 -23.01 -2.34
CA ILE A 241 -10.89 -21.83 -1.51
C ILE A 241 -9.79 -20.77 -1.69
N ALA A 242 -8.52 -21.11 -1.41
CA ALA A 242 -7.45 -20.11 -1.49
C ALA A 242 -7.19 -19.64 -2.93
N GLY A 243 -7.31 -20.51 -3.92
CA GLY A 243 -7.13 -20.17 -5.33
C GLY A 243 -7.98 -18.98 -5.81
N PRO A 244 -9.33 -19.06 -5.72
CA PRO A 244 -10.19 -17.93 -6.04
C PRO A 244 -9.90 -16.67 -5.20
N THR A 245 -9.68 -16.81 -3.90
CA THR A 245 -9.36 -15.69 -3.00
C THR A 245 -8.09 -14.96 -3.44
N ILE A 246 -7.02 -15.71 -3.71
CA ILE A 246 -5.73 -15.18 -4.17
C ILE A 246 -5.86 -14.53 -5.55
N LEU A 247 -6.57 -15.19 -6.48
CA LEU A 247 -6.81 -14.66 -7.82
C LEU A 247 -7.53 -13.31 -7.75
N ILE A 248 -8.62 -13.21 -6.98
CA ILE A 248 -9.34 -11.95 -6.77
C ILE A 248 -8.40 -10.89 -6.20
N GLY A 249 -7.64 -11.22 -5.15
CA GLY A 249 -6.68 -10.31 -4.55
C GLY A 249 -5.69 -9.75 -5.57
N VAL A 250 -5.03 -10.61 -6.35
CA VAL A 250 -4.04 -10.19 -7.36
C VAL A 250 -4.68 -9.34 -8.45
N VAL A 251 -5.86 -9.71 -8.95
CA VAL A 251 -6.60 -8.92 -9.96
C VAL A 251 -6.93 -7.53 -9.43
N LEU A 252 -7.39 -7.41 -8.18
CA LEU A 252 -7.67 -6.11 -7.54
C LEU A 252 -6.41 -5.26 -7.40
N GLY A 253 -5.26 -5.88 -7.12
CA GLY A 253 -3.96 -5.21 -7.10
C GLY A 253 -3.62 -4.59 -8.46
N ILE A 254 -3.74 -5.38 -9.53
CA ILE A 254 -3.51 -4.91 -10.91
C ILE A 254 -4.50 -3.80 -11.29
N GLN A 255 -5.78 -3.94 -10.93
CA GLN A 255 -6.80 -2.91 -11.17
C GLN A 255 -6.49 -1.62 -10.41
N SER A 256 -5.95 -1.70 -9.19
CA SER A 256 -5.57 -0.50 -8.44
C SER A 256 -4.48 0.31 -9.15
N VAL A 257 -3.51 -0.36 -9.77
CA VAL A 257 -2.46 0.27 -10.57
C VAL A 257 -3.05 0.93 -11.82
N ASN A 258 -3.96 0.24 -12.51
CA ASN A 258 -4.65 0.78 -13.68
C ASN A 258 -5.48 2.03 -13.35
N GLU A 259 -6.28 1.98 -12.29
CA GLU A 259 -7.11 3.09 -11.84
C GLU A 259 -6.26 4.28 -11.36
N ALA A 260 -5.11 4.01 -10.73
CA ALA A 260 -4.14 5.03 -10.37
C ALA A 260 -3.36 5.61 -11.57
N LYS A 261 -3.45 4.97 -12.75
CA LYS A 261 -2.59 5.24 -13.93
C LYS A 261 -1.09 5.16 -13.61
N ALA A 262 -0.73 4.32 -12.63
CA ALA A 262 0.64 4.08 -12.23
C ALA A 262 1.33 3.05 -13.15
N LEU A 263 2.64 2.93 -13.04
CA LEU A 263 3.41 1.93 -13.78
C LEU A 263 3.20 0.53 -13.18
N HIS A 264 3.20 -0.47 -14.05
CA HIS A 264 3.17 -1.89 -13.65
C HIS A 264 4.58 -2.40 -13.43
N LEU A 265 4.77 -3.24 -12.41
CA LEU A 265 6.03 -3.96 -12.14
C LEU A 265 7.26 -3.04 -11.96
N ASP A 266 7.06 -1.83 -11.49
CA ASP A 266 8.09 -0.82 -11.24
C ASP A 266 8.72 -0.91 -9.84
N ASP A 267 8.10 -1.65 -8.90
CA ASP A 267 8.65 -1.95 -7.58
C ASP A 267 8.77 -3.46 -7.29
N ASP A 268 9.45 -3.76 -6.18
CA ASP A 268 9.70 -5.13 -5.73
C ASP A 268 8.43 -5.85 -5.28
N HIS A 269 7.46 -5.17 -4.65
CA HIS A 269 6.22 -5.80 -4.18
C HIS A 269 5.41 -6.33 -5.37
N LYS A 270 5.26 -5.51 -6.43
CA LYS A 270 4.56 -5.90 -7.67
C LYS A 270 5.28 -7.07 -8.36
N ARG A 271 6.61 -7.01 -8.51
CA ARG A 271 7.41 -8.06 -9.19
C ARG A 271 7.35 -9.40 -8.45
N TRP A 272 7.61 -9.37 -7.15
CA TRP A 272 7.58 -10.58 -6.33
C TRP A 272 6.16 -11.10 -6.12
N GLY A 273 5.15 -10.22 -6.03
CA GLY A 273 3.74 -10.60 -5.97
C GLY A 273 3.32 -11.48 -7.15
N ILE A 274 3.63 -11.05 -8.38
CA ILE A 274 3.38 -11.86 -9.58
C ILE A 274 4.22 -13.14 -9.58
N THR A 275 5.48 -13.08 -9.15
CA THR A 275 6.36 -14.27 -9.07
C THR A 275 5.77 -15.33 -8.13
N ILE A 276 5.34 -14.95 -6.93
CA ILE A 276 4.72 -15.85 -5.95
C ILE A 276 3.39 -16.40 -6.46
N PHE A 277 2.60 -15.58 -7.16
CA PHE A 277 1.35 -16.00 -7.78
C PHE A 277 1.56 -17.10 -8.84
N ILE A 278 2.59 -16.98 -9.67
CA ILE A 278 2.99 -18.03 -10.62
C ILE A 278 3.46 -19.27 -9.87
N LEU A 279 4.33 -19.11 -8.85
CA LEU A 279 4.81 -20.22 -8.03
C LEU A 279 3.68 -20.98 -7.33
N TYR A 280 2.62 -20.28 -6.91
CA TYR A 280 1.43 -20.89 -6.34
C TYR A 280 0.74 -21.85 -7.34
N PHE A 281 0.55 -21.46 -8.60
CA PHE A 281 -0.01 -22.36 -9.61
C PHE A 281 0.92 -23.52 -9.95
N VAL A 282 2.23 -23.28 -10.04
CA VAL A 282 3.24 -24.33 -10.21
C VAL A 282 3.13 -25.35 -9.07
N GLN A 283 2.98 -24.89 -7.84
CA GLN A 283 2.83 -25.73 -6.65
C GLN A 283 1.53 -26.53 -6.66
N CYS A 284 0.40 -25.94 -7.09
CA CYS A 284 -0.86 -26.65 -7.29
C CYS A 284 -0.75 -27.72 -8.39
N GLY A 285 -0.13 -27.38 -9.52
CA GLY A 285 0.12 -28.30 -10.64
C GLY A 285 1.02 -29.48 -10.22
N LEU A 286 2.09 -29.20 -9.47
CA LEU A 286 2.94 -30.23 -8.89
C LEU A 286 2.17 -31.15 -7.94
N GLY A 287 1.30 -30.59 -7.09
CA GLY A 287 0.42 -31.36 -6.21
C GLY A 287 -0.53 -32.29 -6.98
N ALA A 288 -1.15 -31.77 -8.04
CA ALA A 288 -2.02 -32.55 -8.93
C ALA A 288 -1.24 -33.67 -9.64
N PHE A 289 -0.07 -33.36 -10.21
CA PHE A 289 0.79 -34.34 -10.87
C PHE A 289 1.18 -35.48 -9.92
N ILE A 290 1.60 -35.16 -8.68
CA ILE A 290 1.97 -36.17 -7.67
C ILE A 290 0.79 -37.08 -7.32
N HIS A 291 -0.43 -36.54 -7.32
CA HIS A 291 -1.60 -37.32 -6.93
C HIS A 291 -2.18 -38.17 -8.06
N PHE A 292 -2.27 -37.62 -9.27
CA PHE A 292 -2.93 -38.25 -10.40
C PHE A 292 -1.99 -39.09 -11.28
N VAL A 293 -0.68 -38.84 -11.22
CA VAL A 293 0.33 -39.58 -12.01
C VAL A 293 1.16 -40.48 -11.08
N LYS A 294 0.49 -41.37 -10.33
CA LYS A 294 1.15 -42.34 -9.43
C LYS A 294 1.40 -43.68 -10.13
N LYS A 295 2.60 -44.23 -9.95
CA LYS A 295 2.86 -45.67 -10.19
C LYS A 295 2.47 -46.46 -8.93
N GLN A 296 1.65 -47.51 -9.07
CA GLN A 296 1.07 -48.28 -7.95
C GLN A 296 2.10 -49.06 -7.10
N ASN A 297 3.31 -49.34 -7.59
CA ASN A 297 4.28 -50.21 -6.90
C ASN A 297 5.50 -49.46 -6.37
N ARG A 298 5.35 -48.61 -5.35
CA ARG A 298 6.48 -47.84 -4.79
C ARG A 298 6.69 -48.13 -3.30
N LYS A 299 7.85 -48.72 -2.96
CA LYS A 299 8.28 -49.00 -1.57
C LYS A 299 8.73 -47.76 -0.79
N ARG A 300 8.99 -46.63 -1.47
CA ARG A 300 9.51 -45.39 -0.88
C ARG A 300 8.78 -44.17 -1.40
N ARG A 301 8.77 -43.11 -0.61
CA ARG A 301 8.17 -41.83 -0.98
C ARG A 301 8.96 -41.19 -2.13
N PRO A 302 8.30 -40.83 -3.25
CA PRO A 302 8.96 -40.20 -4.39
C PRO A 302 9.61 -38.84 -4.06
N PRO A 303 10.77 -38.46 -4.65
CA PRO A 303 11.45 -37.19 -4.41
C PRO A 303 10.57 -35.94 -4.63
N GLN A 304 9.74 -35.95 -5.66
CA GLN A 304 8.71 -34.95 -5.96
C GLN A 304 7.82 -34.58 -4.75
N ASN A 305 7.53 -35.50 -3.82
CA ASN A 305 6.75 -35.18 -2.62
C ASN A 305 7.52 -34.29 -1.64
N TYR A 306 8.84 -34.45 -1.57
CA TYR A 306 9.70 -33.59 -0.76
C TYR A 306 9.86 -32.22 -1.43
N VAL A 307 10.04 -32.20 -2.76
CA VAL A 307 10.07 -30.95 -3.54
C VAL A 307 8.77 -30.16 -3.33
N HIS A 308 7.61 -30.81 -3.43
CA HIS A 308 6.32 -30.16 -3.16
C HIS A 308 6.23 -29.61 -1.73
N ALA A 309 6.70 -30.35 -0.72
CA ALA A 309 6.69 -29.85 0.65
C ALA A 309 7.61 -28.63 0.85
N VAL A 310 8.85 -28.71 0.36
CA VAL A 310 9.84 -27.63 0.49
C VAL A 310 9.42 -26.39 -0.28
N LEU A 311 8.98 -26.55 -1.54
CA LEU A 311 8.50 -25.44 -2.35
C LEU A 311 7.27 -24.77 -1.73
N GLY A 312 6.33 -25.56 -1.20
CA GLY A 312 5.15 -25.02 -0.51
C GLY A 312 5.50 -24.20 0.72
N LEU A 313 6.47 -24.66 1.53
CA LEU A 313 6.95 -23.90 2.68
C LEU A 313 7.71 -22.63 2.27
N ALA A 314 8.51 -22.69 1.20
CA ALA A 314 9.19 -21.52 0.65
C ALA A 314 8.19 -20.47 0.15
N ILE A 315 7.12 -20.89 -0.55
CA ILE A 315 6.04 -20.01 -0.99
C ILE A 315 5.38 -19.32 0.20
N ILE A 316 5.06 -20.06 1.28
CA ILE A 316 4.50 -19.47 2.51
C ILE A 316 5.46 -18.44 3.13
N GLY A 317 6.75 -18.76 3.20
CA GLY A 317 7.78 -17.83 3.69
C GLY A 317 7.88 -16.55 2.86
N LEU A 318 7.89 -16.68 1.54
CA LEU A 318 7.88 -15.54 0.62
C LEU A 318 6.57 -14.73 0.73
N ALA A 319 5.43 -15.38 0.96
CA ALA A 319 4.16 -14.71 1.18
C ALA A 319 4.14 -13.90 2.48
N LEU A 320 4.74 -14.41 3.57
CA LEU A 320 4.94 -13.66 4.81
C LEU A 320 5.74 -12.38 4.55
N TYR A 321 6.85 -12.49 3.82
CA TYR A 321 7.66 -11.34 3.42
C TYR A 321 6.85 -10.33 2.58
N GLN A 322 6.09 -10.79 1.59
CA GLN A 322 5.30 -9.91 0.73
C GLN A 322 4.14 -9.22 1.44
N VAL A 323 3.46 -9.90 2.38
CA VAL A 323 2.43 -9.24 3.19
C VAL A 323 3.07 -8.18 4.08
N HIS A 324 4.25 -8.46 4.66
CA HIS A 324 4.99 -7.47 5.44
C HIS A 324 5.39 -6.25 4.62
N SER A 325 6.02 -6.43 3.45
CA SER A 325 6.37 -5.30 2.58
C SER A 325 5.13 -4.52 2.14
N GLY A 326 4.02 -5.22 1.87
CA GLY A 326 2.75 -4.62 1.49
C GLY A 326 2.19 -3.65 2.53
N TYR A 327 2.09 -4.07 3.80
CA TYR A 327 1.50 -3.19 4.81
C TYR A 327 2.48 -2.15 5.39
N ASP A 328 3.78 -2.46 5.42
CA ASP A 328 4.79 -1.62 6.08
C ASP A 328 5.37 -0.57 5.12
N HIS A 329 5.56 -0.91 3.83
CA HIS A 329 6.18 -0.03 2.82
C HIS A 329 5.20 0.40 1.73
N GLU A 330 4.48 -0.53 1.11
CA GLU A 330 3.59 -0.19 -0.02
C GLU A 330 2.39 0.63 0.44
N TRP A 331 1.81 0.32 1.61
CA TRP A 331 0.64 1.05 2.10
C TRP A 331 0.90 2.55 2.25
N PRO A 332 1.92 3.02 2.99
CA PRO A 332 2.22 4.45 3.06
C PRO A 332 2.61 5.03 1.69
N SER A 333 3.43 4.31 0.92
CA SER A 333 3.94 4.77 -0.37
C SER A 333 2.84 5.02 -1.40
N THR A 334 1.91 4.06 -1.55
CA THR A 334 0.87 4.06 -2.59
C THR A 334 -0.39 4.80 -2.17
N THR A 335 -0.68 4.90 -0.88
CA THR A 335 -1.90 5.58 -0.40
C THR A 335 -1.65 6.96 0.17
N GLY A 336 -0.39 7.29 0.54
CA GLY A 336 -0.04 8.50 1.26
C GLY A 336 -0.64 8.58 2.68
N ARG A 337 -1.08 7.45 3.23
CA ARG A 337 -1.70 7.36 4.55
C ARG A 337 -0.68 6.99 5.62
N ASP A 338 -1.01 7.33 6.86
CA ASP A 338 -0.22 6.93 8.02
C ASP A 338 0.01 5.41 8.05
N PRO A 339 1.17 4.96 8.57
CA PRO A 339 1.43 3.56 8.82
C PRO A 339 0.30 2.91 9.64
N LEU A 340 0.06 1.62 9.39
CA LEU A 340 -0.94 0.89 10.15
C LEU A 340 -0.63 0.89 11.65
N PRO A 341 -1.66 0.81 12.51
CA PRO A 341 -1.47 0.79 13.96
C PRO A 341 -0.47 -0.29 14.39
N ALA A 342 0.33 -0.01 15.42
CA ALA A 342 1.35 -0.92 15.93
C ALA A 342 0.82 -2.34 16.25
N GLY A 343 -0.47 -2.45 16.60
CA GLY A 343 -1.15 -3.73 16.81
C GLY A 343 -1.08 -4.67 15.59
N VAL A 344 -1.14 -4.16 14.36
CA VAL A 344 -1.03 -4.98 13.14
C VAL A 344 0.34 -5.65 13.06
N LYS A 345 1.41 -4.88 13.34
CA LYS A 345 2.78 -5.39 13.38
C LYS A 345 2.97 -6.46 14.47
N ILE A 346 2.40 -6.25 15.66
CA ILE A 346 2.44 -7.22 16.75
C ILE A 346 1.75 -8.52 16.34
N ILE A 347 0.52 -8.45 15.81
CA ILE A 347 -0.24 -9.62 15.36
C ILE A 347 0.53 -10.37 14.26
N PHE A 348 1.11 -9.64 13.30
CA PHE A 348 1.91 -10.22 12.24
C PHE A 348 3.10 -11.03 12.79
N TRP A 349 3.88 -10.46 13.71
CA TRP A 349 5.05 -11.16 14.26
C TRP A 349 4.68 -12.34 15.16
N VAL A 350 3.58 -12.25 15.92
CA VAL A 350 3.02 -13.40 16.64
C VAL A 350 2.69 -14.53 15.64
N TRP A 351 2.08 -14.19 14.51
CA TRP A 351 1.75 -15.16 13.47
C TRP A 351 2.98 -15.77 12.79
N VAL A 352 4.00 -14.95 12.49
CA VAL A 352 5.30 -15.38 11.93
C VAL A 352 5.99 -16.40 12.83
N VAL A 353 5.83 -16.31 14.16
CA VAL A 353 6.39 -17.29 15.10
C VAL A 353 5.47 -18.50 15.28
N LEU A 354 4.15 -18.29 15.37
CA LEU A 354 3.18 -19.36 15.62
C LEU A 354 3.14 -20.39 14.48
N LEU A 355 3.22 -19.95 13.22
CA LEU A 355 3.19 -20.84 12.06
C LEU A 355 4.35 -21.86 12.02
N PRO A 356 5.64 -21.48 12.08
CA PRO A 356 6.73 -22.43 12.09
C PRO A 356 6.72 -23.31 13.35
N VAL A 357 6.34 -22.77 14.51
CA VAL A 357 6.22 -23.56 15.75
C VAL A 357 5.14 -24.64 15.60
N SER A 358 3.94 -24.28 15.14
CA SER A 358 2.87 -25.26 14.89
C SER A 358 3.28 -26.30 13.84
N TYR A 359 3.94 -25.88 12.76
CA TYR A 359 4.45 -26.82 11.77
C TYR A 359 5.50 -27.78 12.36
N ALA A 360 6.42 -27.27 13.20
CA ALA A 360 7.43 -28.06 13.90
C ALA A 360 6.82 -29.07 14.88
N ILE A 361 5.78 -28.67 15.63
CA ILE A 361 5.00 -29.61 16.45
C ILE A 361 4.41 -30.71 15.56
N GLY A 362 3.85 -30.36 14.40
CA GLY A 362 3.36 -31.32 13.43
C GLY A 362 4.45 -32.28 12.90
N LEU A 363 5.71 -31.84 12.80
CA LEU A 363 6.85 -32.69 12.43
C LEU A 363 7.19 -33.73 13.51
N SER A 364 6.91 -33.46 14.78
CA SER A 364 7.12 -34.43 15.88
C SER A 364 6.31 -35.72 15.69
N PHE A 365 5.23 -35.69 14.89
CA PHE A 365 4.42 -36.85 14.56
C PHE A 365 4.93 -37.68 13.38
N LEU A 366 6.01 -37.27 12.70
CA LEU A 366 6.59 -38.01 11.57
C LEU A 366 6.93 -39.48 11.88
N PRO A 367 7.52 -39.83 13.04
CA PRO A 367 7.79 -41.24 13.35
C PRO A 367 6.53 -42.09 13.34
N LYS A 368 5.42 -41.57 13.89
CA LYS A 368 4.11 -42.24 13.87
C LYS A 368 3.58 -42.36 12.44
N GLN A 369 3.63 -41.28 11.67
CA GLN A 369 3.21 -41.27 10.26
C GLN A 369 3.99 -42.33 9.44
N TYR A 370 5.31 -42.43 9.62
CA TYR A 370 6.13 -43.40 8.90
C TYR A 370 5.88 -44.85 9.33
N ARG A 371 5.52 -45.10 10.59
CA ARG A 371 5.09 -46.44 11.03
C ARG A 371 3.78 -46.83 10.36
N GLN A 372 2.80 -45.92 10.31
CA GLN A 372 1.51 -46.14 9.63
C GLN A 372 1.69 -46.39 8.13
N GLU A 373 2.54 -45.61 7.45
CA GLU A 373 2.82 -45.78 6.02
C GLU A 373 3.50 -47.14 5.72
N ARG A 374 4.42 -47.61 6.57
CA ARG A 374 5.06 -48.93 6.42
C ARG A 374 4.09 -50.09 6.66
N ALA A 375 3.27 -49.99 7.70
CA ALA A 375 2.27 -51.01 8.00
C ALA A 375 1.32 -51.21 6.81
N LYS A 376 0.88 -50.11 6.19
CA LYS A 376 0.00 -50.16 5.01
C LYS A 376 0.66 -50.81 3.79
N ILE A 377 1.95 -50.55 3.55
CA ILE A 377 2.68 -51.20 2.44
C ILE A 377 2.74 -52.72 2.64
N ASN A 378 2.99 -53.17 3.88
CA ASN A 378 3.06 -54.59 4.18
C ASN A 378 1.69 -55.27 3.99
N ASP A 379 0.61 -54.61 4.43
CA ASP A 379 -0.78 -55.08 4.26
C ASP A 379 -1.15 -55.20 2.77
N ASP A 380 -0.86 -54.17 1.97
CA ASP A 380 -1.09 -54.16 0.52
C ASP A 380 -0.25 -55.23 -0.24
N ASP A 381 0.92 -55.62 0.28
CA ASP A 381 1.76 -56.68 -0.29
C ASP A 381 1.23 -58.08 0.08
N ASP A 382 0.71 -58.26 1.30
CA ASP A 382 0.11 -59.52 1.76
C ASP A 382 -1.19 -59.84 1.01
N ASP A 383 -2.09 -58.85 0.87
CA ASP A 383 -3.33 -58.97 0.08
C ASP A 383 -3.04 -59.34 -1.37
N ARG A 384 -2.00 -58.76 -1.97
CA ARG A 384 -1.59 -59.09 -3.35
C ARG A 384 -1.05 -60.50 -3.47
N ASN A 385 -0.24 -60.95 -2.51
CA ASN A 385 0.26 -62.32 -2.49
C ASN A 385 -0.89 -63.32 -2.33
N HIS A 386 -1.85 -63.04 -1.44
CA HIS A 386 -3.05 -63.85 -1.26
C HIS A 386 -3.92 -63.93 -2.53
N LEU A 387 -4.10 -62.82 -3.25
CA LEU A 387 -4.80 -62.80 -4.54
C LEU A 387 -4.08 -63.65 -5.60
N HIS A 388 -2.76 -63.51 -5.73
CA HIS A 388 -1.96 -64.32 -6.66
C HIS A 388 -2.01 -65.82 -6.34
N LEU A 389 -1.96 -66.19 -5.05
CA LEU A 389 -2.09 -67.59 -4.62
C LEU A 389 -3.47 -68.17 -4.94
N ARG A 390 -4.53 -67.36 -4.80
CA ARG A 390 -5.90 -67.78 -5.18
C ARG A 390 -6.05 -67.97 -6.68
N GLU A 391 -5.49 -67.06 -7.48
CA GLU A 391 -5.59 -67.11 -8.95
C GLU A 391 -4.80 -68.30 -9.53
N THR A 392 -3.59 -68.55 -9.01
CA THR A 392 -2.78 -69.72 -9.38
C THR A 392 -3.43 -71.04 -8.96
N ALA A 393 -4.03 -71.11 -7.76
CA ALA A 393 -4.81 -72.27 -7.34
C ALA A 393 -6.01 -72.54 -8.27
N TYR A 394 -6.74 -71.49 -8.66
CA TYR A 394 -7.89 -71.62 -9.57
C TYR A 394 -7.49 -72.13 -10.97
N GLN A 395 -6.39 -71.61 -11.52
CA GLN A 395 -5.83 -72.08 -12.80
C GLN A 395 -5.37 -73.54 -12.73
N SER A 396 -4.81 -73.98 -11.60
CA SER A 396 -4.36 -75.36 -11.42
C SER A 396 -5.52 -76.38 -11.35
N VAL A 397 -6.69 -75.95 -10.86
CA VAL A 397 -7.91 -76.79 -10.79
C VAL A 397 -8.61 -76.85 -12.15
N GLY A 398 -8.66 -75.75 -12.91
CA GLY A 398 -9.27 -75.71 -14.25
C GLY A 398 -8.49 -76.44 -15.35
N GLN A 399 -7.21 -76.75 -15.14
CA GLN A 399 -6.42 -77.60 -16.04
C GLN A 399 -6.50 -79.11 -15.74
N ARG A 400 -7.16 -79.50 -14.64
CA ARG A 400 -7.34 -80.91 -14.24
C ARG A 400 -8.76 -81.46 -14.51
N SER A 401 -9.63 -80.65 -15.09
CA SER A 401 -10.91 -81.02 -15.70
C SER A 401 -10.78 -81.06 -17.21
#